data_AF-F0Y671-F1
#
_entry.id   AF-F0Y671-F1
#
_cell.length_a   1.000
_cell.length_b   1.000
_cell.length_c   1.000
_cell.angle_alpha   90.00
_cell.angle_beta   90.00
_cell.angle_gamma   90.00
#
_symmetry.space_group_name_H-M   'P 1'
#
loop_
_entity.id
_entity.type
_entity.pdbx_description
1 polymer ?
#
loop_
_entity_poly.entity_id
_entity_poly.type
_entity_poly.pdbx_seq_one_letter_code
_entity_poly.pdbx_strand_id
1 'polypeptide(L)'
;MKRIFGAKKSLPPPPTLGDASAKLETRTAGLDEKIKKLEVELAGYKEKLKKAKGPAAKTLKQRAMAVLKRKKMYEAQRDQLAGQAFNVEQTSFAIDSVKDTLTTVDAMKAASKTLKTEFKKVDIDQIEDVQDDLADMMEDMNEVQDALGRSYGIGDDVDEADLDAELACLDDELGMDELGLEDSTPAYLQPADPGALPEQPTNLPPAP
;
A
#
# COMPACT_ATOMS: atom_id res chain seq x y z
N MET A 1 22.45 -51.82 15.83
CA MET A 1 21.89 -51.65 14.47
C MET A 1 21.75 -50.17 14.19
N LYS A 2 22.49 -49.64 13.21
CA LYS A 2 22.35 -48.24 12.75
C LYS A 2 21.12 -48.14 11.86
N ARG A 3 20.24 -47.17 12.10
CA ARG A 3 19.08 -46.89 11.24
C ARG A 3 19.60 -46.23 9.97
N ILE A 4 19.80 -47.01 8.91
CA ILE A 4 20.39 -46.56 7.62
C ILE A 4 19.33 -46.36 6.53
N PHE A 5 18.03 -46.49 6.85
CA PHE A 5 16.94 -46.26 5.92
C PHE A 5 15.93 -45.29 6.52
N GLY A 6 15.86 -44.08 5.96
CA GLY A 6 14.80 -43.13 6.24
C GLY A 6 15.23 -41.84 6.93
N ALA A 7 16.23 -41.14 6.39
CA ALA A 7 16.22 -39.68 6.56
C ALA A 7 14.96 -39.18 5.84
N LYS A 8 13.99 -38.64 6.58
CA LYS A 8 12.87 -37.91 5.97
C LYS A 8 13.51 -36.85 5.08
N LYS A 9 13.35 -36.94 3.76
CA LYS A 9 13.68 -35.82 2.85
C LYS A 9 13.04 -34.58 3.45
N SER A 10 13.84 -33.57 3.80
CA SER A 10 13.33 -32.30 4.29
C SER A 10 12.33 -31.81 3.26
N LEU A 11 11.07 -31.63 3.68
CA LEU A 11 10.06 -31.03 2.82
C LEU A 11 10.60 -29.67 2.36
N PRO A 12 10.45 -29.32 1.07
CA PRO A 12 10.85 -28.00 0.60
C PRO A 12 10.11 -26.94 1.42
N PRO A 13 10.75 -25.79 1.68
CA PRO A 13 10.10 -24.70 2.40
C PRO A 13 8.78 -24.31 1.70
N PRO A 14 7.78 -23.85 2.46
CA PRO A 14 6.54 -23.36 1.86
C PRO A 14 6.83 -22.21 0.90
N PRO A 15 6.06 -22.08 -0.19
CA PRO A 15 6.26 -21.02 -1.18
C PRO A 15 6.11 -19.64 -0.53
N THR A 16 6.98 -18.73 -0.90
CA THR A 16 6.94 -17.33 -0.47
C THR A 16 5.94 -16.51 -1.31
N LEU A 17 5.61 -15.31 -0.86
CA LEU A 17 4.84 -14.36 -1.70
C LEU A 17 5.60 -14.00 -2.98
N GLY A 18 6.94 -13.92 -2.92
CA GLY A 18 7.79 -13.72 -4.11
C GLY A 18 7.66 -14.88 -5.11
N ASP A 19 7.67 -16.13 -4.64
CA ASP A 19 7.47 -17.30 -5.50
C ASP A 19 6.06 -17.29 -6.13
N ALA A 20 5.05 -16.87 -5.37
CA ALA A 20 3.70 -16.73 -5.87
C ALA A 20 3.60 -15.63 -6.94
N SER A 21 4.20 -14.46 -6.72
CA SER A 21 4.24 -13.36 -7.69
C SER A 21 4.91 -13.79 -9.00
N ALA A 22 6.13 -14.35 -8.92
CA ALA A 22 6.87 -14.81 -10.10
C ALA A 22 6.09 -15.86 -10.91
N LYS A 23 5.37 -16.76 -10.23
CA LYS A 23 4.52 -17.75 -10.89
C LYS A 23 3.30 -17.11 -11.56
N LEU A 24 2.68 -16.11 -10.93
CA LEU A 24 1.57 -15.36 -11.53
C LEU A 24 2.04 -14.60 -12.77
N GLU A 25 3.15 -13.87 -12.69
CA GLU A 25 3.76 -13.16 -13.82
C GLU A 25 4.05 -14.09 -15.00
N THR A 26 4.67 -15.24 -14.74
CA THR A 26 4.97 -16.24 -15.78
C THR A 26 3.69 -16.73 -16.47
N ARG A 27 2.62 -16.96 -15.71
CA ARG A 27 1.33 -17.40 -16.26
C ARG A 27 0.64 -16.29 -17.06
N THR A 28 0.68 -15.06 -16.56
CA THR A 28 0.14 -13.87 -17.23
C THR A 28 0.84 -13.65 -18.57
N ALA A 29 2.18 -13.68 -18.60
CA ALA A 29 2.96 -13.56 -19.83
C ALA A 29 2.61 -14.65 -20.86
N GLY A 30 2.43 -15.90 -20.40
CA GLY A 30 2.00 -17.01 -21.26
C GLY A 30 0.56 -16.87 -21.79
N LEU A 31 -0.33 -16.21 -21.06
CA LEU A 31 -1.68 -15.86 -21.54
C LEU A 31 -1.62 -14.72 -22.55
N ASP A 32 -0.83 -13.68 -22.31
CA ASP A 32 -0.66 -12.56 -23.23
C ASP A 32 -0.08 -13.01 -24.58
N GLU A 33 0.89 -13.92 -24.59
CA GLU A 33 1.41 -14.48 -25.83
C GLU A 33 0.32 -15.24 -26.63
N LYS A 34 -0.54 -16.00 -25.95
CA LYS A 34 -1.68 -16.70 -26.58
C LYS A 34 -2.71 -15.70 -27.12
N ILE A 35 -3.01 -14.65 -26.36
CA ILE A 35 -3.92 -13.58 -26.79
C ILE A 35 -3.38 -12.90 -28.05
N LYS A 36 -2.11 -12.49 -28.06
CA LYS A 36 -1.46 -11.87 -29.24
C LYS A 36 -1.55 -12.76 -30.49
N LYS A 37 -1.31 -14.07 -30.36
CA LYS A 37 -1.45 -15.02 -31.49
C LYS A 37 -2.87 -15.04 -32.04
N LEU A 38 -3.88 -15.05 -31.17
CA LEU A 38 -5.30 -15.03 -31.58
C LEU A 38 -5.70 -13.69 -32.21
N GLU A 39 -5.12 -12.57 -31.78
CA GLU A 39 -5.33 -11.25 -32.39
C GLU A 39 -4.82 -11.20 -33.83
N VAL A 40 -3.63 -11.73 -34.07
CA VAL A 40 -3.07 -11.84 -35.42
C VAL A 40 -3.98 -12.71 -36.30
N GLU A 41 -4.46 -13.84 -35.77
CA GLU A 41 -5.39 -14.71 -36.50
C GLU A 41 -6.72 -13.99 -36.82
N LEU A 42 -7.29 -13.24 -35.87
CA LEU A 42 -8.49 -12.43 -36.07
C LEU A 42 -8.30 -11.33 -37.11
N ALA A 43 -7.15 -10.65 -37.10
CA ALA A 43 -6.81 -9.68 -38.13
C ALA A 43 -6.78 -10.32 -39.52
N GLY A 44 -6.22 -11.53 -39.63
CA GLY A 44 -6.24 -12.32 -40.87
C GLY A 44 -7.66 -12.68 -41.34
N TYR A 45 -8.56 -13.05 -40.41
CA TYR A 45 -9.97 -13.28 -40.75
C TYR A 45 -10.68 -12.00 -41.19
N LYS A 46 -10.38 -10.86 -40.57
CA LYS A 46 -10.94 -9.55 -40.94
C LYS A 46 -10.61 -9.20 -42.38
N GLU A 47 -9.37 -9.37 -42.81
CA GLU A 47 -8.95 -9.13 -44.21
C GLU A 47 -9.61 -10.08 -45.21
N LYS A 48 -9.76 -11.37 -44.85
CA LYS A 48 -10.47 -12.35 -45.69
C LYS A 48 -11.96 -12.02 -45.82
N LEU A 49 -12.60 -11.58 -44.74
CA LEU A 49 -14.01 -11.21 -44.70
C LEU A 49 -14.32 -9.97 -45.55
N LYS A 50 -13.41 -9.00 -45.66
CA LYS A 50 -13.56 -7.83 -46.56
C LYS A 50 -13.73 -8.24 -48.02
N LYS A 51 -13.08 -9.35 -48.43
CA LYS A 51 -13.04 -9.82 -49.83
C LYS A 51 -14.08 -10.91 -50.13
N ALA A 52 -14.52 -11.65 -49.11
CA ALA A 52 -15.44 -12.76 -49.26
C ALA A 52 -16.91 -12.28 -49.36
N LYS A 53 -17.71 -12.97 -50.18
CA LYS A 53 -19.16 -12.76 -50.30
C LYS A 53 -19.91 -14.09 -50.17
N GLY A 54 -21.21 -14.01 -49.88
CA GLY A 54 -22.09 -15.18 -49.88
C GLY A 54 -21.70 -16.27 -48.87
N PRO A 55 -21.84 -17.56 -49.22
CA PRO A 55 -21.58 -18.68 -48.30
C PRO A 55 -20.16 -18.71 -47.72
N ALA A 56 -19.15 -18.30 -48.49
CA ALA A 56 -17.76 -18.25 -48.03
C ALA A 56 -17.57 -17.25 -46.87
N ALA A 57 -18.23 -16.08 -46.94
CA ALA A 57 -18.19 -15.08 -45.88
C ALA A 57 -18.85 -15.60 -44.58
N LYS A 58 -19.94 -16.38 -44.70
CA LYS A 58 -20.62 -17.00 -43.55
C LYS A 58 -19.70 -17.97 -42.82
N THR A 59 -19.00 -18.84 -43.54
CA THR A 59 -18.04 -19.80 -42.97
C THR A 59 -16.86 -19.09 -42.30
N LEU A 60 -16.30 -18.06 -42.94
CA LEU A 60 -15.21 -17.26 -42.36
C LEU A 60 -15.65 -16.55 -41.09
N LYS A 61 -16.87 -16.00 -41.04
CA LYS A 61 -17.43 -15.36 -39.85
C LYS A 61 -17.59 -16.35 -38.69
N GLN A 62 -18.07 -17.57 -38.96
CA GLN A 62 -18.17 -18.61 -37.93
C GLN A 62 -16.80 -18.99 -37.34
N ARG A 63 -15.78 -19.14 -38.19
CA ARG A 63 -14.41 -19.41 -37.74
C ARG A 63 -13.83 -18.26 -36.92
N ALA A 64 -13.98 -17.02 -37.40
CA ALA A 64 -13.55 -15.83 -36.67
C ALA A 64 -14.24 -15.70 -35.30
N MET A 65 -15.54 -16.01 -35.21
CA MET A 65 -16.27 -16.02 -33.95
C MET A 65 -15.74 -17.06 -32.96
N ALA A 66 -15.31 -18.24 -33.42
CA ALA A 66 -14.71 -19.25 -32.56
C ALA A 66 -13.36 -18.77 -31.97
N VAL A 67 -12.52 -18.14 -32.81
CA VAL A 67 -11.25 -17.54 -32.38
C VAL A 67 -11.49 -16.40 -31.38
N LEU A 68 -12.46 -15.53 -31.65
CA LEU A 68 -12.82 -14.43 -30.75
C LEU A 68 -13.30 -14.93 -29.38
N LYS A 69 -14.13 -15.99 -29.34
CA LYS A 69 -14.55 -16.62 -28.09
C LYS A 69 -13.35 -17.14 -27.29
N ARG A 70 -12.40 -17.80 -27.96
CA ARG A 70 -11.17 -18.28 -27.32
C ARG A 70 -10.31 -17.14 -26.79
N LYS A 71 -10.19 -16.03 -27.55
CA LYS A 71 -9.46 -14.83 -27.12
C LYS A 71 -10.07 -14.28 -25.82
N LYS A 72 -11.38 -14.04 -25.81
CA LYS A 72 -12.09 -13.52 -24.63
C LYS A 72 -11.96 -14.43 -23.40
N MET A 73 -11.92 -15.75 -23.60
CA MET A 73 -11.68 -16.69 -22.50
C MET A 73 -10.29 -16.51 -21.88
N TYR A 74 -9.24 -16.31 -22.69
CA TYR A 74 -7.89 -16.06 -22.17
C TYR A 74 -7.75 -14.66 -21.55
N GLU A 75 -8.40 -13.63 -22.11
CA GLU A 75 -8.47 -12.29 -21.51
C GLU A 75 -9.09 -12.37 -20.10
N ALA A 76 -10.23 -13.04 -19.95
CA ALA A 76 -10.87 -13.22 -18.64
C ALA A 76 -9.97 -13.97 -17.64
N GLN A 77 -9.24 -15.01 -18.08
CA GLN A 77 -8.29 -15.71 -17.22
C GLN A 77 -7.11 -14.82 -16.81
N ARG A 78 -6.60 -14.00 -17.73
CA ARG A 78 -5.52 -13.06 -17.45
C ARG A 78 -5.97 -12.01 -16.43
N ASP A 79 -7.16 -11.46 -16.59
CA ASP A 79 -7.71 -10.46 -15.67
C ASP A 79 -7.93 -11.04 -14.27
N GLN A 80 -8.36 -12.30 -14.18
CA GLN A 80 -8.40 -13.02 -12.90
C GLN A 80 -7.02 -13.17 -12.25
N LEU A 81 -5.97 -13.43 -13.04
CA LEU A 81 -4.60 -13.50 -12.52
C LEU A 81 -4.07 -12.12 -12.09
N ALA A 82 -4.46 -11.05 -12.78
CA ALA A 82 -4.12 -9.69 -12.38
C ALA A 82 -4.70 -9.35 -11.01
N GLY A 83 -5.96 -9.73 -10.74
CA GLY A 83 -6.55 -9.58 -9.40
C GLY A 83 -5.84 -10.42 -8.33
N GLN A 84 -5.36 -11.62 -8.67
CA GLN A 84 -4.54 -12.43 -7.75
C GLN A 84 -3.18 -11.79 -7.48
N ALA A 85 -2.53 -11.23 -8.50
CA ALA A 85 -1.25 -10.54 -8.35
C ALA A 85 -1.40 -9.32 -7.44
N PHE A 86 -2.45 -8.52 -7.64
CA PHE A 86 -2.76 -7.38 -6.77
C PHE A 86 -2.92 -7.81 -5.31
N ASN A 87 -3.66 -8.89 -5.03
CA ASN A 87 -3.81 -9.39 -3.66
C ASN A 87 -2.47 -9.83 -3.04
N VAL A 88 -1.58 -10.45 -3.82
CA VAL A 88 -0.22 -10.83 -3.36
C VAL A 88 0.60 -9.58 -3.04
N GLU A 89 0.54 -8.57 -3.90
CA GLU A 89 1.24 -7.30 -3.73
C GLU A 89 0.76 -6.55 -2.48
N GLN A 90 -0.55 -6.40 -2.29
CA GLN A 90 -1.15 -5.82 -1.08
C GLN A 90 -0.72 -6.56 0.19
N THR A 91 -0.64 -7.89 0.13
CA THR A 91 -0.17 -8.70 1.27
C THR A 91 1.32 -8.47 1.52
N SER A 92 2.12 -8.28 0.48
CA SER A 92 3.55 -7.94 0.62
C SER A 92 3.72 -6.59 1.31
N PHE A 93 2.99 -5.56 0.88
CA PHE A 93 3.01 -4.25 1.54
C PHE A 93 2.62 -4.32 3.01
N ALA A 94 1.57 -5.08 3.34
CA ALA A 94 1.16 -5.29 4.73
C ALA A 94 2.27 -5.96 5.57
N ILE A 95 2.95 -6.96 5.01
CA ILE A 95 4.08 -7.62 5.68
C ILE A 95 5.23 -6.65 5.92
N ASP A 96 5.55 -5.81 4.95
CA ASP A 96 6.65 -4.86 5.08
C ASP A 96 6.33 -3.77 6.12
N SER A 97 5.11 -3.24 6.13
CA SER A 97 4.63 -2.34 7.21
C SER A 97 4.72 -2.97 8.60
N VAL A 98 4.40 -4.27 8.72
CA VAL A 98 4.56 -5.00 9.99
C VAL A 98 6.03 -5.11 10.37
N LYS A 99 6.95 -5.36 9.42
CA LYS A 99 8.39 -5.40 9.71
C LYS A 99 8.93 -4.05 10.18
N ASP A 100 8.47 -2.96 9.58
CA ASP A 100 8.85 -1.61 9.99
C ASP A 100 8.38 -1.32 11.42
N THR A 101 7.12 -1.67 11.71
CA THR A 101 6.55 -1.56 13.07
C THR A 101 7.36 -2.37 14.08
N LEU A 102 7.76 -3.59 13.74
CA LEU A 102 8.61 -4.42 14.61
C LEU A 102 9.97 -3.76 14.87
N THR A 103 10.57 -3.16 13.84
CA THR A 103 11.84 -2.44 13.95
C THR A 103 11.71 -1.24 14.90
N THR A 104 10.63 -0.46 14.78
CA THR A 104 10.32 0.64 15.71
C THR A 104 10.13 0.12 17.14
N VAL A 105 9.37 -0.96 17.34
CA VAL A 105 9.16 -1.55 18.66
C VAL A 105 10.47 -2.01 19.28
N ASP A 106 11.36 -2.62 18.50
CA ASP A 106 12.66 -3.07 19.00
C ASP A 106 13.59 -1.89 19.32
N ALA A 107 13.54 -0.80 18.55
CA ALA A 107 14.22 0.45 18.89
C ALA A 107 13.68 1.06 20.19
N MET A 108 12.35 1.08 20.39
CA MET A 108 11.72 1.55 21.63
C MET A 108 12.11 0.70 22.83
N LYS A 109 12.19 -0.63 22.69
CA LYS A 109 12.67 -1.53 23.76
C LYS A 109 14.12 -1.21 24.13
N ALA A 110 14.98 -1.00 23.13
CA ALA A 110 16.37 -0.63 23.34
C ALA A 110 16.46 0.72 24.08
N ALA A 111 15.74 1.74 23.60
CA ALA A 111 15.67 3.05 24.23
C ALA A 111 15.15 2.98 25.67
N SER A 112 14.10 2.20 25.93
CA SER A 112 13.56 1.98 27.28
C SER A 112 14.59 1.35 28.23
N LYS A 113 15.39 0.41 27.73
CA LYS A 113 16.48 -0.20 28.51
C LYS A 113 17.58 0.81 28.85
N THR A 114 17.96 1.65 27.89
CA THR A 114 18.91 2.75 28.11
C THR A 114 18.34 3.76 29.10
N LEU A 115 17.09 4.21 28.92
CA LEU A 115 16.40 5.14 29.81
C LEU A 115 16.37 4.61 31.25
N LYS A 116 16.04 3.33 31.45
CA LYS A 116 16.09 2.68 32.79
C LYS A 116 17.50 2.63 33.38
N THR A 117 18.53 2.59 32.54
CA THR A 117 19.93 2.58 33.00
C THR A 117 20.36 3.98 33.40
N GLU A 118 20.03 5.00 32.62
CA GLU A 118 20.30 6.40 32.95
C GLU A 118 19.52 6.85 34.19
N PHE A 119 18.24 6.46 34.34
CA PHE A 119 17.45 6.76 35.54
C PHE A 119 18.05 6.19 36.83
N LYS A 120 18.81 5.10 36.76
CA LYS A 120 19.51 4.55 37.94
C LYS A 120 20.75 5.35 38.33
N LYS A 121 21.26 6.20 37.44
CA LYS A 121 22.38 7.11 37.71
C LYS A 121 21.91 8.46 38.26
N VAL A 122 20.63 8.76 38.12
CA VAL A 122 20.04 9.94 38.76
C VAL A 122 19.88 9.60 40.24
N ASP A 123 20.77 10.13 41.08
CA ASP A 123 20.62 10.08 42.53
C ASP A 123 19.42 10.96 42.91
N ILE A 124 18.41 10.35 43.53
CA ILE A 124 17.21 11.07 43.98
C ILE A 124 17.57 12.12 45.05
N ASP A 125 18.63 11.87 45.82
CA ASP A 125 19.13 12.81 46.82
C ASP A 125 19.71 14.09 46.17
N GLN A 126 20.17 14.01 44.91
CA GLN A 126 20.59 15.20 44.13
C GLN A 126 19.40 15.88 43.43
N ILE A 127 18.23 15.25 43.36
CA ILE A 127 17.02 15.88 42.79
C ILE A 127 16.45 16.92 43.76
N GLU A 128 16.58 16.74 45.07
CA GLU A 128 16.18 17.78 46.04
C GLU A 128 17.09 19.03 45.89
N ASP A 129 18.41 18.84 45.81
CA ASP A 129 19.37 19.93 45.54
C ASP A 129 19.10 20.61 44.18
N VAL A 130 18.78 19.82 43.13
CA VAL A 130 18.43 20.38 41.81
C VAL A 130 17.06 21.04 41.81
N GLN A 131 16.08 20.61 42.62
CA GLN A 131 14.79 21.29 42.73
C GLN A 131 14.94 22.66 43.39
N ASP A 132 15.77 22.76 44.43
CA ASP A 132 16.11 24.03 45.08
C ASP A 132 16.89 24.94 44.10
N ASP A 133 17.91 24.41 43.40
CA ASP A 133 18.63 25.17 42.36
C ASP A 133 17.73 25.60 41.18
N LEU A 134 16.69 24.84 40.84
CA LEU A 134 15.75 25.14 39.74
C LEU A 134 14.66 26.11 40.19
N ALA A 135 14.30 26.12 41.47
CA ALA A 135 13.48 27.17 42.09
C ALA A 135 14.24 28.51 42.10
N ASP A 136 15.50 28.50 42.53
CA ASP A 136 16.40 29.67 42.51
C ASP A 136 16.62 30.14 41.06
N MET A 137 16.82 29.23 40.11
CA MET A 137 17.00 29.59 38.68
C MET A 137 15.71 30.09 38.02
N MET A 138 14.52 29.64 38.45
CA MET A 138 13.24 30.22 38.01
C MET A 138 12.99 31.60 38.63
N GLU A 139 13.43 31.84 39.85
CA GLU A 139 13.41 33.15 40.48
C GLU A 139 14.36 34.10 39.75
N ASP A 140 15.59 33.66 39.45
CA ASP A 140 16.55 34.36 38.59
C ASP A 140 16.01 34.58 37.17
N MET A 141 15.29 33.61 36.57
CA MET A 141 14.71 33.78 35.23
C MET A 141 13.55 34.79 35.23
N ASN A 142 12.72 34.82 36.28
CA ASN A 142 11.70 35.85 36.44
C ASN A 142 12.34 37.22 36.71
N GLU A 143 13.40 37.27 37.51
CA GLU A 143 14.17 38.50 37.76
C GLU A 143 14.90 38.97 36.50
N VAL A 144 15.39 38.06 35.64
CA VAL A 144 15.96 38.33 34.32
C VAL A 144 14.89 38.75 33.32
N GLN A 145 13.69 38.15 33.31
CA GLN A 145 12.57 38.58 32.45
C GLN A 145 12.01 39.95 32.87
N ASP A 146 11.97 40.25 34.17
CA ASP A 146 11.58 41.56 34.71
C ASP A 146 12.70 42.61 34.49
N ALA A 147 13.97 42.23 34.61
CA ALA A 147 15.12 43.11 34.33
C ALA A 147 15.33 43.34 32.83
N LEU A 148 15.01 42.35 31.99
CA LEU A 148 14.94 42.48 30.53
C LEU A 148 13.59 43.04 30.07
N GLY A 149 12.73 43.50 30.99
CA GLY A 149 11.36 43.93 30.73
C GLY A 149 11.21 44.80 29.49
N ARG A 150 10.92 44.14 28.36
CA ARG A 150 10.09 44.55 27.20
C ARG A 150 10.47 43.75 25.95
N SER A 151 9.44 43.10 25.40
CA SER A 151 9.28 42.75 23.99
C SER A 151 10.27 41.74 23.41
N TYR A 152 9.80 40.52 23.16
CA TYR A 152 9.51 40.12 21.78
C TYR A 152 8.46 39.00 21.84
N GLY A 153 7.26 39.33 21.37
CA GLY A 153 6.23 38.34 21.09
C GLY A 153 6.75 37.39 20.03
N ILE A 154 6.80 36.11 20.36
CA ILE A 154 6.85 35.03 19.38
C ILE A 154 5.64 34.16 19.72
N GLY A 155 4.53 34.57 19.15
CA GLY A 155 3.23 33.96 19.35
C GLY A 155 2.24 34.77 18.55
N ASP A 156 2.34 34.64 17.22
CA ASP A 156 1.22 34.71 16.26
C ASP A 156 1.66 34.85 14.78
N ASP A 157 2.96 34.89 14.46
CA ASP A 157 3.40 35.05 13.06
C ASP A 157 3.76 33.72 12.37
N VAL A 158 2.81 32.79 12.30
CA VAL A 158 2.75 31.88 11.15
C VAL A 158 1.65 32.44 10.26
N ASP A 159 2.05 33.19 9.24
CA ASP A 159 1.11 33.79 8.29
C ASP A 159 0.56 32.69 7.37
N GLU A 160 -0.76 32.51 7.35
CA GLU A 160 -1.44 31.57 6.46
C GLU A 160 -1.07 31.83 4.98
N ALA A 161 -0.72 33.07 4.62
CA ALA A 161 -0.26 33.41 3.27
C ALA A 161 1.10 32.79 2.90
N ASP A 162 2.00 32.58 3.87
CA ASP A 162 3.30 31.95 3.65
C ASP A 162 3.13 30.42 3.50
N LEU A 163 2.21 29.84 4.27
CA LEU A 163 1.80 28.43 4.14
C LEU A 163 1.09 28.15 2.81
N ASP A 164 0.21 29.05 2.35
CA ASP A 164 -0.47 28.93 1.05
C ASP A 164 0.51 29.08 -0.12
N ALA A 165 1.54 29.93 0.02
CA ALA A 165 2.58 30.07 -0.99
C ALA A 165 3.48 28.82 -1.07
N GLU A 166 3.83 28.20 0.07
CA GLU A 166 4.53 26.92 0.09
C GLU A 166 3.67 25.79 -0.50
N LEU A 167 2.36 25.77 -0.21
CA LEU A 167 1.41 24.80 -0.77
C LEU A 167 1.29 24.93 -2.29
N ALA A 168 1.17 26.16 -2.81
CA ALA A 168 1.09 26.41 -4.24
C ALA A 168 2.37 26.02 -4.99
N CYS A 169 3.54 26.25 -4.38
CA CYS A 169 4.81 25.83 -4.95
C CYS A 169 4.95 24.29 -5.02
N LEU A 170 4.36 23.58 -4.05
CA LEU A 170 4.34 22.12 -4.03
C LEU A 170 3.39 21.52 -5.09
N ASP A 171 2.29 22.22 -5.40
CA ASP A 171 1.32 21.84 -6.45
C ASP A 171 1.88 22.01 -7.86
N ASP A 172 2.63 23.09 -8.10
CA ASP A 172 3.37 23.35 -9.34
C ASP A 172 4.48 22.30 -9.58
N GLU A 173 5.17 21.84 -8.52
CA GLU A 173 6.19 20.80 -8.63
C GLU A 173 5.61 19.40 -8.87
N LEU A 174 4.34 19.17 -8.48
CA LEU A 174 3.59 17.94 -8.74
C LEU A 174 2.83 17.93 -10.08
N GLY A 175 2.72 19.08 -10.77
CA GLY A 175 2.13 19.20 -12.10
C GLY A 175 0.64 18.82 -12.15
N MET A 176 -0.14 19.17 -11.11
CA MET A 176 -1.56 18.84 -11.05
C MET A 176 -2.41 19.53 -12.13
N ASP A 177 -1.97 20.66 -12.66
CA ASP A 177 -2.61 21.36 -13.79
C ASP A 177 -2.51 20.60 -15.13
N GLU A 178 -1.45 19.81 -15.34
CA GLU A 178 -1.31 19.01 -16.57
C GLU A 178 -2.14 17.72 -16.54
N LEU A 179 -2.64 17.33 -15.36
CA LEU A 179 -3.40 16.09 -15.13
C LEU A 179 -4.93 16.29 -15.04
N GLY A 180 -5.44 17.53 -15.09
CA GLY A 180 -6.88 17.80 -15.17
C GLY A 180 -7.71 17.26 -14.00
N LEU A 181 -7.16 17.30 -12.78
CA LEU A 181 -7.75 16.72 -11.57
C LEU A 181 -8.69 17.66 -10.80
N GLU A 182 -8.98 18.86 -11.32
CA GLU A 182 -9.75 19.91 -10.63
C GLU A 182 -11.16 19.48 -10.15
N ASP A 183 -11.73 18.37 -10.66
CA ASP A 183 -13.11 18.00 -10.31
C ASP A 183 -13.33 16.48 -10.08
N SER A 184 -12.33 15.79 -9.52
CA SER A 184 -12.51 14.39 -9.13
C SER A 184 -12.59 14.22 -7.62
N THR A 185 -13.78 14.44 -7.06
CA THR A 185 -14.07 14.04 -5.66
C THR A 185 -13.77 12.54 -5.51
N PRO A 186 -12.86 12.15 -4.60
CA PRO A 186 -12.52 10.76 -4.39
C PRO A 186 -13.76 9.93 -4.03
N ALA A 187 -13.85 8.70 -4.54
CA ALA A 187 -15.03 7.83 -4.37
C ALA A 187 -15.45 7.59 -2.91
N TYR A 188 -14.58 7.87 -1.93
CA TYR A 188 -14.88 7.77 -0.49
C TYR A 188 -15.64 8.99 0.09
N LEU A 189 -15.71 10.11 -0.64
CA LEU A 189 -16.43 11.33 -0.26
C LEU A 189 -17.77 11.49 -0.99
N GLN A 190 -18.12 10.57 -1.89
CA GLN A 190 -19.43 10.57 -2.53
C GLN A 190 -20.50 10.12 -1.51
N PRO A 191 -21.63 10.84 -1.38
CA PRO A 191 -22.68 10.47 -0.44
C PRO A 191 -23.25 9.09 -0.80
N ALA A 192 -23.16 8.16 0.16
CA ALA A 192 -23.66 6.81 0.01
C ALA A 192 -25.20 6.83 -0.22
N ASP A 193 -25.65 6.13 -1.26
CA ASP A 193 -27.08 5.87 -1.52
C ASP A 193 -27.69 5.14 -0.30
N PRO A 194 -28.77 5.67 0.34
CA PRO A 194 -29.34 5.08 1.55
C PRO A 194 -29.95 3.68 1.37
N GLY A 195 -29.91 3.09 0.17
CA GLY A 195 -30.44 1.77 -0.13
C GLY A 195 -29.46 0.59 -0.10
N ALA A 196 -28.16 0.79 0.11
CA ALA A 196 -27.15 -0.26 -0.07
C ALA A 196 -26.33 -0.55 1.20
N LEU A 197 -26.98 -1.08 2.24
CA LEU A 197 -26.26 -1.80 3.30
C LEU A 197 -26.23 -3.31 2.95
N PRO A 198 -25.05 -3.94 2.85
CA PRO A 198 -24.97 -5.40 2.73
C PRO A 198 -25.43 -6.05 4.05
N GLU A 199 -26.34 -7.02 3.96
CA GLU A 199 -26.86 -7.75 5.12
C GLU A 199 -25.71 -8.41 5.91
N GLN A 200 -25.72 -8.16 7.22
CA GLN A 200 -24.76 -8.69 8.16
C GLN A 200 -24.96 -10.22 8.31
N PRO A 201 -23.95 -11.07 8.08
CA PRO A 201 -24.12 -12.52 8.21
C PRO A 201 -24.27 -12.91 9.69
N THR A 202 -25.49 -13.22 10.12
CA THR A 202 -25.76 -13.83 11.42
C THR A 202 -25.39 -15.30 11.39
N ASN A 203 -24.23 -15.65 11.96
CA ASN A 203 -23.90 -17.03 12.29
C ASN A 203 -23.51 -17.12 13.77
N LEU A 204 -24.52 -17.35 14.61
CA LEU A 204 -24.32 -17.79 16.00
C LEU A 204 -24.10 -19.32 16.00
N PRO A 205 -23.10 -19.85 16.74
CA PRO A 205 -22.91 -21.29 16.89
C PRO A 205 -23.98 -21.90 17.81
N PRO A 206 -24.38 -23.17 17.62
CA PRO A 206 -25.37 -23.82 18.47
C PRO A 206 -24.77 -24.12 19.86
N ALA A 207 -25.58 -23.88 20.89
CA ALA A 207 -25.29 -24.18 22.29
C ALA A 207 -25.30 -25.71 22.56
N PRO A 208 -24.65 -26.19 23.64
CA PRO A 208 -24.34 -27.60 23.88
C PRO A 208 -25.56 -28.50 24.15
#